data_AF-A0A7S3P9R3-F1
#
_entry.id   AF-A0A7S3P9R3-F1
#
_cell.length_a   1.000
_cell.length_b   1.000
_cell.length_c   1.000
_cell.angle_alpha   90.00
_cell.angle_beta   90.00
_cell.angle_gamma   90.00
#
_symmetry.space_group_name_H-M   'P 1'
#
loop_
_entity.id
_entity.type
_entity.pdbx_description
1 polymer ?
#
loop_
_entity_poly.entity_id
_entity_poly.type
_entity_poly.pdbx_seq_one_letter_code
_entity_poly.pdbx_strand_id
1 'polypeptide(L)'
;GMVVGSIAGKLSHAVRAVDAGVDFVIVQGYEGGGHTGEVALSVLLPQVVDAVGDRVPVVAAGGIYDGRGVAAAMLYGASGVWVGTRFMLTPEANTHAKYK
;
A
#
# COMPACT_ATOMS: atom_id res chain seq x y z
N GLY A 1 -10.63 -4.10 20.51
CA GLY A 1 -9.40 -3.29 20.62
C GLY A 1 -9.38 -2.26 19.51
N MET A 2 -8.29 -1.49 19.39
CA MET A 2 -8.04 -0.64 18.21
C MET A 2 -7.53 -1.49 17.05
N VAL A 3 -7.96 -1.19 15.82
CA VAL A 3 -7.42 -1.82 14.61
C VAL A 3 -6.09 -1.18 14.25
N VAL A 4 -5.06 -1.98 14.01
CA VAL A 4 -3.68 -1.55 13.77
C VAL A 4 -3.20 -2.06 12.40
N GLY A 5 -2.77 -1.13 11.56
CA GLY A 5 -2.08 -1.43 10.30
C GLY A 5 -0.62 -0.99 10.33
N SER A 6 0.24 -1.70 9.62
CA SER A 6 1.66 -1.32 9.47
C SER A 6 2.07 -1.25 7.99
N ILE A 7 2.86 -0.23 7.65
CA ILE A 7 3.38 -0.02 6.30
C ILE A 7 4.71 -0.75 6.10
N ALA A 8 4.86 -1.41 4.95
CA ALA A 8 6.03 -2.19 4.59
C ALA A 8 6.47 -1.91 3.15
N GLY A 9 7.72 -1.46 2.99
CA GLY A 9 8.40 -1.34 1.69
C GLY A 9 9.33 -2.51 1.35
N LYS A 10 9.32 -3.58 2.16
CA LYS A 10 10.11 -4.81 2.00
C LYS A 10 9.32 -6.01 2.52
N LEU A 11 9.53 -7.18 1.93
CA LEU A 11 8.87 -8.42 2.35
C LEU A 11 9.11 -8.74 3.84
N SER A 12 10.36 -8.64 4.29
CA SER A 12 10.73 -8.93 5.69
C SER A 12 10.05 -8.00 6.70
N HIS A 13 9.76 -6.76 6.32
CA HIS A 13 9.03 -5.82 7.18
C HIS A 13 7.56 -6.22 7.31
N ALA A 14 6.93 -6.65 6.20
CA ALA A 14 5.55 -7.12 6.21
C ALA A 14 5.41 -8.38 7.08
N VAL A 15 6.27 -9.38 6.88
CA VAL A 15 6.28 -10.61 7.70
C VAL A 15 6.44 -10.27 9.18
N ARG A 16 7.43 -9.44 9.54
CA ARG A 16 7.66 -9.03 10.93
C ARG A 16 6.49 -8.27 11.53
N ALA A 17 5.77 -7.46 10.74
CA ALA A 17 4.59 -6.74 11.21
C ALA A 17 3.45 -7.71 11.53
N VAL A 18 3.19 -8.70 10.66
CA VAL A 18 2.17 -9.73 10.89
C VAL A 18 2.52 -10.58 12.10
N ASP A 19 3.79 -10.97 12.25
CA ASP A 19 4.24 -11.74 13.42
C ASP A 19 4.13 -10.93 14.73
N ALA A 20 4.14 -9.60 14.65
CA ALA A 20 3.88 -8.71 15.78
C ALA A 20 2.37 -8.50 16.06
N GLY A 21 1.48 -9.10 15.27
CA GLY A 21 0.04 -9.11 15.51
C GLY A 21 -0.74 -7.91 14.99
N VAL A 22 -0.30 -7.27 13.90
CA VAL A 22 -1.11 -6.23 13.21
C VAL A 22 -2.36 -6.83 12.57
N ASP A 23 -3.44 -6.06 12.47
CA ASP A 23 -4.69 -6.50 11.86
C ASP A 23 -4.63 -6.49 10.33
N PHE A 24 -3.75 -5.68 9.72
CA PHE A 24 -3.50 -5.64 8.29
C PHE A 24 -2.13 -5.03 7.95
N VAL A 25 -1.64 -5.25 6.73
CA VAL A 25 -0.40 -4.65 6.24
C VAL A 25 -0.64 -3.80 4.99
N ILE A 26 0.12 -2.71 4.88
CA ILE A 26 0.10 -1.82 3.73
C ILE A 26 1.44 -1.99 3.00
N VAL A 27 1.37 -2.56 1.79
CA VAL A 27 2.54 -2.79 0.95
C VAL A 27 2.76 -1.58 0.07
N GLN A 28 3.82 -0.83 0.35
CA GLN A 28 4.16 0.37 -0.40
C GLN A 28 5.30 0.08 -1.37
N GLY A 29 5.01 0.16 -2.67
CA GLY A 29 6.04 0.12 -3.71
C GLY A 29 6.87 1.41 -3.77
N TYR A 30 8.01 1.33 -4.46
CA TYR A 30 8.93 2.46 -4.68
C TYR A 30 8.25 3.69 -5.31
N GLU A 31 7.17 3.48 -6.07
CA GLU A 31 6.38 4.51 -6.74
C GLU A 31 5.57 5.40 -5.75
N GLY A 32 5.56 5.07 -4.47
CA GLY A 32 4.96 5.90 -3.43
C GLY A 32 5.67 7.24 -3.24
N GLY A 33 4.93 8.26 -2.81
CA GLY A 33 5.52 9.51 -2.34
C GLY A 33 6.04 9.37 -0.89
N GLY A 34 7.03 10.17 -0.52
CA GLY A 34 7.61 10.18 0.83
C GLY A 34 8.73 9.15 0.99
N HIS A 35 8.81 8.52 2.18
CA HIS A 35 9.81 7.48 2.45
C HIS A 35 9.31 6.13 1.94
N THR A 36 10.01 5.55 0.97
CA THR A 36 9.66 4.27 0.35
C THR A 36 10.80 3.25 0.47
N GLY A 37 10.47 1.99 0.22
CA GLY A 37 11.49 0.96 -0.08
C GLY A 37 11.84 0.97 -1.56
N GLU A 38 12.82 0.18 -1.98
CA GLU A 38 13.39 0.24 -3.35
C GLU A 38 12.69 -0.67 -4.38
N VAL A 39 11.70 -1.45 -3.96
CA VAL A 39 11.05 -2.46 -4.81
C VAL A 39 9.75 -1.91 -5.39
N ALA A 40 9.57 -2.05 -6.70
CA ALA A 40 8.34 -1.67 -7.40
C ALA A 40 7.12 -2.43 -6.85
N LEU A 41 5.95 -1.77 -6.81
CA LEU A 41 4.72 -2.37 -6.26
C LEU A 41 4.34 -3.68 -6.96
N SER A 42 4.48 -3.74 -8.29
CA SER A 42 4.13 -4.93 -9.08
C SER A 42 4.99 -6.16 -8.75
N VAL A 43 6.15 -5.96 -8.15
CA VAL A 43 7.05 -7.03 -7.70
C VAL A 43 6.83 -7.34 -6.22
N LEU A 44 6.74 -6.31 -5.38
CA LEU A 44 6.63 -6.46 -3.93
C LEU A 44 5.26 -7.01 -3.50
N LEU A 45 4.18 -6.54 -4.12
CA LEU A 45 2.81 -6.89 -3.73
C LEU A 45 2.53 -8.40 -3.79
N PRO A 46 2.72 -9.11 -4.92
CA PRO A 46 2.45 -10.54 -4.97
C PRO A 46 3.34 -11.33 -3.99
N GLN A 47 4.61 -10.94 -3.81
CA GLN A 47 5.49 -11.60 -2.83
C GLN A 47 4.96 -11.49 -1.39
N VAL A 48 4.43 -10.33 -1.02
CA VAL A 48 3.85 -10.14 0.32
C VAL A 48 2.52 -10.87 0.45
N VAL A 49 1.66 -10.81 -0.57
CA VAL A 49 0.39 -11.55 -0.59
C VAL A 49 0.63 -13.05 -0.42
N ASP A 50 1.56 -13.63 -1.17
CA ASP A 50 1.91 -15.05 -1.07
C ASP A 50 2.46 -15.43 0.31
N ALA A 51 3.16 -14.51 0.99
CA ALA A 51 3.79 -14.78 2.27
C ALA A 51 2.86 -14.59 3.48
N VAL A 52 1.87 -13.71 3.41
CA VAL A 52 1.07 -13.31 4.59
C VAL A 52 -0.43 -13.12 4.34
N GLY A 53 -0.89 -13.18 3.09
CA GLY A 53 -2.27 -12.84 2.71
C GLY A 53 -3.35 -13.80 3.21
N ASP A 54 -2.97 -14.99 3.65
CA ASP A 54 -3.83 -15.96 4.33
C ASP A 54 -4.02 -15.65 5.83
N ARG A 55 -3.13 -14.83 6.42
CA ARG A 55 -3.16 -14.45 7.84
C ARG A 55 -3.85 -13.10 8.07
N VAL A 56 -3.58 -12.11 7.20
CA VAL A 56 -4.13 -10.75 7.33
C VAL A 56 -4.40 -10.11 5.96
N PRO A 57 -5.34 -9.15 5.87
CA PRO A 57 -5.54 -8.37 4.65
C PRO A 57 -4.28 -7.59 4.24
N VAL A 58 -4.04 -7.54 2.92
CA VAL A 58 -2.94 -6.80 2.31
C VAL A 58 -3.48 -5.63 1.50
N VAL A 59 -3.04 -4.42 1.81
CA VAL A 59 -3.45 -3.19 1.12
C VAL A 59 -2.30 -2.71 0.22
N ALA A 60 -2.56 -2.49 -1.06
CA ALA A 60 -1.55 -2.03 -2.00
C ALA A 60 -1.41 -0.50 -1.99
N ALA A 61 -0.18 0.03 -2.01
CA ALA A 61 0.11 1.45 -2.01
C ALA A 61 1.28 1.81 -2.93
N GLY A 62 1.22 3.01 -3.54
CA GLY A 62 2.23 3.50 -4.48
C GLY A 62 1.80 3.33 -5.94
N GLY A 63 1.94 4.38 -6.75
CA GLY A 63 1.61 4.35 -8.19
C GLY A 63 0.12 4.20 -8.56
N ILE A 64 -0.81 3.99 -7.61
CA ILE A 64 -2.25 3.79 -7.88
C ILE A 64 -2.98 5.14 -7.86
N TYR A 65 -3.63 5.50 -8.97
CA TYR A 65 -4.37 6.77 -9.09
C TYR A 65 -5.70 6.67 -9.87
N ASP A 66 -6.00 5.52 -10.47
CA ASP A 66 -7.23 5.28 -11.22
C ASP A 66 -7.71 3.82 -11.11
N GLY A 67 -8.82 3.50 -11.78
CA GLY A 67 -9.42 2.17 -11.74
C GLY A 67 -8.54 1.05 -12.32
N ARG A 68 -7.59 1.35 -13.21
CA ARG A 68 -6.68 0.34 -13.77
C ARG A 68 -5.67 -0.11 -12.71
N GLY A 69 -5.10 0.85 -11.97
CA GLY A 69 -4.23 0.56 -10.84
C GLY A 69 -4.96 -0.21 -9.73
N VAL A 70 -6.21 0.15 -9.44
CA VAL A 70 -7.06 -0.60 -8.50
C VAL A 70 -7.26 -2.03 -8.97
N ALA A 71 -7.67 -2.23 -10.23
CA ALA A 71 -7.91 -3.56 -10.78
C ALA A 71 -6.64 -4.42 -10.76
N ALA A 72 -5.49 -3.86 -11.13
CA ALA A 72 -4.21 -4.57 -11.09
C ALA A 72 -3.83 -5.00 -9.66
N ALA A 73 -3.99 -4.12 -8.67
CA ALA A 73 -3.72 -4.45 -7.27
C ALA A 73 -4.61 -5.58 -6.75
N MET A 74 -5.91 -5.54 -7.07
CA MET A 74 -6.85 -6.60 -6.71
C MET A 74 -6.50 -7.93 -7.37
N LEU A 75 -6.06 -7.92 -8.64
CA LEU A 75 -5.60 -9.12 -9.36
C LEU A 75 -4.32 -9.72 -8.76
N TYR A 76 -3.45 -8.90 -8.18
CA TYR A 76 -2.30 -9.38 -7.39
C TYR A 76 -2.68 -9.91 -6.00
N GLY A 77 -3.97 -9.89 -5.63
CA GLY A 77 -4.47 -10.42 -4.37
C GLY A 77 -4.53 -9.41 -3.22
N ALA A 78 -4.39 -8.11 -3.49
CA ALA A 78 -4.66 -7.10 -2.47
C ALA A 78 -6.15 -7.08 -2.10
N SER A 79 -6.45 -6.82 -0.82
CA SER A 79 -7.81 -6.63 -0.32
C SER A 79 -8.30 -5.19 -0.49
N GLY A 80 -7.42 -4.26 -0.85
CA GLY A 80 -7.70 -2.83 -0.98
C GLY A 80 -6.50 -2.05 -1.50
N VAL A 81 -6.71 -0.75 -1.71
CA VAL A 81 -5.64 0.17 -2.12
C VAL A 81 -5.58 1.39 -1.19
N TRP A 82 -4.37 1.92 -0.98
CA TRP A 82 -4.13 3.20 -0.33
C TRP A 82 -3.56 4.18 -1.34
N VAL A 83 -4.34 5.23 -1.63
CA VAL A 83 -4.02 6.27 -2.58
C VAL A 83 -3.58 7.55 -1.85
N GLY A 84 -2.48 8.15 -2.28
CA GLY A 84 -1.93 9.39 -1.71
C GLY A 84 -1.96 10.55 -2.70
N THR A 85 -1.00 10.57 -3.64
CA THR A 85 -0.80 11.68 -4.60
C THR A 85 -2.07 12.14 -5.28
N ARG A 86 -2.95 11.23 -5.71
CA ARG A 86 -4.21 11.59 -6.37
C ARG A 86 -5.17 12.37 -5.45
N PHE A 87 -5.19 12.08 -4.15
CA PHE A 87 -6.05 12.78 -3.19
C PHE A 87 -5.58 14.22 -2.93
N MET A 88 -4.30 14.54 -3.11
CA MET A 88 -3.83 15.94 -3.00
C MET A 88 -4.43 16.85 -4.08
N LEU A 89 -4.90 16.26 -5.19
CA LEU A 89 -5.46 16.97 -6.34
C LEU A 89 -6.99 17.07 -6.31
N THR A 90 -7.64 16.66 -5.22
CA THR A 90 -9.11 16.82 -5.11
C THR A 90 -9.48 18.25 -4.70
N PRO A 91 -10.73 18.68 -4.94
CA PRO A 91 -11.22 20.00 -4.53
C PRO A 91 -11.11 20.25 -3.01
N GLU A 92 -11.32 19.22 -2.20
CA GLU A 92 -11.35 19.29 -0.73
C GLU A 92 -9.95 19.34 -0.11
N ALA A 93 -8.92 18.91 -0.83
CA ALA A 93 -7.56 18.90 -0.31
C ALA A 93 -7.06 20.32 -0.04
N ASN A 94 -6.59 20.58 1.18
CA ASN A 94 -6.01 21.86 1.59
C ASN A 94 -4.54 22.05 1.11
N THR A 95 -4.17 21.38 0.01
CA THR A 95 -2.87 21.51 -0.63
C THR A 95 -2.80 22.84 -1.36
N HIS A 96 -1.71 23.60 -1.17
CA HIS A 96 -1.55 24.90 -1.81
C HIS A 96 -1.66 24.80 -3.34
N ALA A 97 -2.29 25.78 -3.99
CA ALA A 97 -2.59 25.73 -5.43
C ALA A 97 -1.35 25.59 -6.33
N LYS A 98 -0.19 26.10 -5.92
CA LYS A 98 1.09 25.89 -6.65
C LYS A 98 1.67 24.48 -6.53
N TYR A 99 1.18 23.70 -5.57
CA TYR A 99 1.60 22.32 -5.34
C TYR A 99 0.64 21.32 -6.00
N LYS A 100 -0.62 21.72 -6.21
CA LYS A 100 -1.57 20.98 -7.07
C LYS A 100 -1.19 21.14 -8.54
#